data_AF-A0A932HNT8-F1
#
_entry.id   AF-A0A932HNT8-F1
#
_cell.length_a   1.000
_cell.length_b   1.000
_cell.length_c   1.000
_cell.angle_alpha   90.00
_cell.angle_beta   90.00
_cell.angle_gamma   90.00
#
_symmetry.space_group_name_H-M   'P 1'
#
loop_
_entity.id
_entity.type
_entity.pdbx_description
1 polymer ?
#
loop_
_entity_poly.entity_id
_entity_poly.type
_entity_poly.pdbx_seq_one_letter_code
_entity_poly.pdbx_strand_id
1 'polypeptide(L)'
;MKSFACSILLLMLFLGVAVLEARQSTVYASVVSTKLFVVGAPNPQTGLFYQKTSDDTLWQHTGRNNIRAFGVDVHTPSKGNVLCIASGNGVHQSVDGGKTWKITTGWRITEVLSVAIDPRAAKTLYCSTPYGVYKTTDGGTTWNERTNGMGTIFVQTVTIDRNNPERLYCATEEGVYRSEDGAGTWKKTGLHVGGVRSLAQHPVNSDVLFVGTDDFGIYATTNGGKYWEKMAAGLDHVAFYTMVFDPTNPDVMYAGGYSTGVYKSVDGGKSWQRMNDGLTNLNVHAIAVDPTNGNRVYAGTMFGGIFKSENGGTTWRYAGLSGAQVWTMTVQPF
;
A
#
# COMPACT_ATOMS: atom_id res chain seq x y z
N MET A 1 -63.25 -41.97 21.38
CA MET A 1 -63.19 -42.53 20.01
C MET A 1 -62.47 -41.54 19.11
N LYS A 2 -61.29 -41.92 18.57
CA LYS A 2 -60.66 -41.46 17.29
C LYS A 2 -60.42 -39.93 17.11
N SER A 3 -59.41 -39.42 16.43
CA SER A 3 -58.36 -39.99 15.58
C SER A 3 -57.12 -39.08 15.55
N PHE A 4 -56.00 -39.72 15.30
CA PHE A 4 -54.79 -39.20 14.65
C PHE A 4 -55.11 -38.28 13.46
N ALA A 5 -54.43 -37.13 13.39
CA ALA A 5 -53.93 -36.50 12.16
C ALA A 5 -53.17 -35.20 12.53
N CYS A 6 -51.96 -35.33 13.06
CA CYS A 6 -51.03 -34.19 13.17
C CYS A 6 -49.60 -34.67 12.93
N SER A 7 -49.42 -35.25 11.74
CA SER A 7 -48.11 -35.52 11.13
C SER A 7 -48.32 -35.26 9.64
N ILE A 8 -47.36 -34.61 8.98
CA ILE A 8 -47.43 -34.08 7.60
C ILE A 8 -47.88 -32.61 7.53
N LEU A 9 -47.14 -31.70 8.17
CA LEU A 9 -46.86 -30.36 7.61
C LEU A 9 -45.71 -29.65 8.34
N LEU A 10 -44.60 -30.35 8.62
CA LEU A 10 -43.42 -29.71 9.21
C LEU A 10 -42.13 -30.36 8.68
N LEU A 11 -42.01 -30.49 7.36
CA LEU A 11 -40.80 -31.05 6.77
C LEU A 11 -40.47 -30.52 5.37
N MET A 12 -40.68 -29.23 5.09
CA MET A 12 -40.06 -28.56 3.93
C MET A 12 -40.00 -27.05 4.18
N LEU A 13 -38.92 -26.56 4.81
CA LEU A 13 -38.36 -25.19 4.64
C LEU A 13 -37.17 -24.97 5.61
N PHE A 14 -36.22 -25.90 5.61
CA PHE A 14 -34.85 -25.65 6.05
C PHE A 14 -33.90 -26.02 4.91
N LEU A 15 -34.16 -25.49 3.71
CA LEU A 15 -33.10 -25.32 2.73
C LEU A 15 -32.46 -23.97 3.04
N GLY A 16 -31.26 -24.06 3.60
CA GLY A 16 -30.49 -22.91 4.04
C GLY A 16 -30.35 -21.88 2.94
N VAL A 17 -30.91 -20.69 3.20
CA VAL A 17 -30.30 -19.48 2.70
C VAL A 17 -29.08 -19.25 3.58
N ALA A 18 -28.00 -19.98 3.29
CA ALA A 18 -26.69 -19.40 3.52
C ALA A 18 -26.69 -18.15 2.64
N VAL A 19 -26.95 -16.99 3.23
CA VAL A 19 -26.61 -15.73 2.59
C VAL A 19 -25.15 -15.90 2.24
N LEU A 20 -24.85 -16.02 0.95
CA LEU A 20 -23.50 -15.83 0.46
C LEU A 20 -23.19 -14.39 0.88
N GLU A 21 -22.53 -14.19 2.02
CA GLU A 21 -21.85 -12.93 2.26
C GLU A 21 -20.95 -12.75 1.06
N ALA A 22 -21.26 -11.74 0.24
CA ALA A 22 -20.43 -11.39 -0.89
C ALA A 22 -19.02 -11.27 -0.35
N ARG A 23 -18.09 -12.08 -0.87
CA ARG A 23 -16.70 -12.02 -0.43
C ARG A 23 -16.20 -10.59 -0.72
N GLN A 24 -15.64 -9.93 0.30
CA GLN A 24 -15.29 -8.51 0.24
C GLN A 24 -13.83 -8.27 0.53
N SER A 25 -13.23 -7.40 -0.29
CA SER A 25 -11.89 -6.90 -0.09
C SER A 25 -11.77 -6.13 1.23
N THR A 26 -10.58 -6.13 1.82
CA THR A 26 -10.25 -5.34 3.00
C THR A 26 -9.26 -4.25 2.61
N VAL A 27 -9.58 -3.00 2.94
CA VAL A 27 -8.66 -1.87 2.78
C VAL A 27 -7.92 -1.68 4.09
N TYR A 28 -6.60 -1.57 4.02
CA TYR A 28 -5.72 -1.26 5.15
C TYR A 28 -5.08 0.10 4.91
N ALA A 29 -5.00 0.92 5.95
CA ALA A 29 -4.41 2.26 5.92
C ALA A 29 -3.43 2.42 7.08
N SER A 30 -2.18 2.79 6.77
CA SER A 30 -1.23 3.21 7.79
C SER A 30 -1.49 4.68 8.14
N VAL A 31 -1.65 4.96 9.43
CA VAL A 31 -1.98 6.28 9.94
C VAL A 31 -0.92 6.70 10.94
N VAL A 32 -0.21 7.78 10.61
CA VAL A 32 0.83 8.33 11.50
C VAL A 32 0.18 8.94 12.74
N SER A 33 -0.94 9.64 12.56
CA SER A 33 -1.78 10.17 13.63
C SER A 33 -3.18 10.49 13.12
N THR A 34 -4.20 10.31 13.96
CA THR A 34 -5.58 10.69 13.63
C THR A 34 -5.86 12.19 13.78
N LYS A 35 -5.01 12.93 14.49
CA LYS A 35 -5.07 14.39 14.65
C LYS A 35 -3.75 14.95 15.18
N LEU A 36 -3.61 16.27 15.23
CA LEU A 36 -2.44 16.90 15.82
C LEU A 36 -2.32 16.59 17.33
N PHE A 37 -1.09 16.46 17.81
CA PHE A 37 -0.80 16.36 19.23
C PHE A 37 -1.06 17.70 19.90
N VAL A 38 -1.82 17.69 21.00
CA VAL A 38 -2.12 18.86 21.82
C VAL A 38 -1.62 18.59 23.23
N VAL A 39 -0.77 19.47 23.76
CA VAL A 39 -0.23 19.35 25.11
C VAL A 39 -1.37 19.31 26.12
N GLY A 40 -1.39 18.28 26.98
CA GLY A 40 -2.44 18.09 28.00
C GLY A 40 -3.68 17.34 27.52
N ALA A 41 -3.79 17.01 26.23
CA ALA A 41 -4.88 16.16 25.70
C ALA A 41 -4.44 14.69 25.60
N PRO A 42 -5.39 13.73 25.59
CA PRO A 42 -5.08 12.34 25.28
C PRO A 42 -4.40 12.20 23.91
N ASN A 43 -3.42 11.31 23.82
CA ASN A 43 -2.70 11.05 22.57
C ASN A 43 -3.68 10.61 21.47
N PRO A 44 -3.54 11.14 20.25
CA PRO A 44 -4.28 10.65 19.11
C PRO A 44 -3.97 9.18 18.83
N GLN A 45 -4.92 8.49 18.20
CA GLN A 45 -4.67 7.13 17.73
C GLN A 45 -3.70 7.15 16.56
N THR A 46 -2.92 6.09 16.45
CA THR A 46 -1.86 5.89 15.44
C THR A 46 -1.80 4.39 15.12
N GLY A 47 -1.20 4.02 13.99
CA GLY A 47 -1.01 2.61 13.62
C GLY A 47 -1.83 2.21 12.41
N LEU A 48 -2.37 0.99 12.41
CA LEU A 48 -3.06 0.41 11.27
C LEU A 48 -4.57 0.50 11.45
N PHE A 49 -5.25 0.98 10.43
CA PHE A 49 -6.71 1.00 10.35
C PHE A 49 -7.17 0.14 9.18
N TYR A 50 -8.34 -0.49 9.31
CA TYR A 50 -8.91 -1.28 8.23
C TYR A 50 -10.42 -1.13 8.13
N GLN A 51 -10.93 -1.40 6.93
CA GLN A 51 -12.35 -1.36 6.60
C GLN A 51 -12.66 -2.37 5.48
N LYS A 52 -13.85 -2.98 5.50
CA LYS A 52 -14.35 -3.77 4.36
C LYS A 52 -14.86 -2.83 3.26
N THR A 53 -14.70 -3.20 2.00
CA THR A 53 -15.05 -2.28 0.89
C THR A 53 -16.54 -1.94 0.76
N SER A 54 -17.42 -2.80 1.30
CA SER A 54 -18.88 -2.56 1.37
C SER A 54 -19.31 -1.67 2.53
N ASP A 55 -18.46 -1.57 3.56
CA ASP A 55 -18.84 -0.91 4.80
C ASP A 55 -18.45 0.54 4.68
N ASP A 56 -19.43 1.44 4.78
CA ASP A 56 -19.18 2.88 4.88
C ASP A 56 -19.24 3.37 6.34
N THR A 57 -19.40 2.45 7.31
CA THR A 57 -19.83 2.80 8.66
C THR A 57 -18.68 3.34 9.52
N LEU A 58 -17.58 2.59 9.77
CA LEU A 58 -16.42 3.06 10.54
C LEU A 58 -15.13 2.28 10.23
N TRP A 59 -13.98 2.98 10.27
CA TRP A 59 -12.65 2.35 10.25
C TRP A 59 -12.30 1.72 11.61
N GLN A 60 -11.80 0.49 11.59
CA GLN A 60 -11.39 -0.24 12.78
C GLN A 60 -9.88 -0.14 12.99
N HIS A 61 -9.44 0.04 14.23
CA HIS A 61 -8.02 0.05 14.58
C HIS A 61 -7.52 -1.37 14.87
N THR A 62 -6.29 -1.67 14.45
CA THR A 62 -5.55 -2.89 14.81
C THR A 62 -4.07 -2.58 14.98
N GLY A 63 -3.33 -3.47 15.65
CA GLY A 63 -1.92 -3.25 15.96
C GLY A 63 -1.70 -2.61 17.31
N ARG A 64 -0.45 -2.20 17.55
CA ARG A 64 -0.08 -1.49 18.77
C ARG A 64 -0.49 -0.03 18.67
N ASN A 65 -0.94 0.53 19.80
CA ASN A 65 -1.13 1.97 19.94
C ASN A 65 0.22 2.70 19.95
N ASN A 66 0.20 3.98 19.57
CA ASN A 66 1.34 4.91 19.64
C ASN A 66 2.54 4.50 18.76
N ILE A 67 2.27 3.94 17.57
CA ILE A 67 3.28 3.65 16.56
C ILE A 67 3.11 4.60 15.38
N ARG A 68 4.20 5.23 14.93
CA ARG A 68 4.20 5.95 13.65
C ARG A 68 4.29 4.92 12.53
N ALA A 69 3.17 4.61 11.90
CA ALA A 69 3.09 3.65 10.80
C ALA A 69 3.32 4.35 9.46
N PHE A 70 4.34 3.91 8.72
CA PHE A 70 4.73 4.45 7.42
C PHE A 70 4.36 3.51 6.28
N GLY A 71 4.49 2.19 6.47
CA GLY A 71 4.18 1.18 5.45
C GLY A 71 3.25 0.11 5.97
N VAL A 72 2.50 -0.54 5.08
CA VAL A 72 1.75 -1.77 5.36
C VAL A 72 1.90 -2.71 4.17
N ASP A 73 2.06 -3.99 4.46
CA ASP A 73 1.92 -5.04 3.45
C ASP A 73 1.20 -6.26 4.01
N VAL A 74 0.51 -7.00 3.13
CA VAL A 74 -0.41 -8.07 3.47
C VAL A 74 -0.21 -9.28 2.56
N HIS A 75 -0.01 -10.46 3.16
CA HIS A 75 0.28 -11.66 2.37
C HIS A 75 -0.99 -12.37 1.88
N THR A 76 -1.13 -12.50 0.55
CA THR A 76 -2.36 -12.95 -0.12
C THR A 76 -2.63 -14.46 -0.12
N PRO A 77 -1.65 -15.40 -0.19
CA PRO A 77 -1.92 -16.83 0.06
C PRO A 77 -2.50 -17.09 1.46
N SER A 78 -2.17 -16.24 2.42
CA SER A 78 -2.68 -16.31 3.79
C SER A 78 -3.86 -15.36 4.07
N LYS A 79 -4.38 -14.68 3.03
CA LYS A 79 -5.50 -13.71 3.09
C LYS A 79 -5.49 -12.82 4.33
N GLY A 80 -4.34 -12.21 4.62
CA GLY A 80 -4.23 -11.21 5.67
C GLY A 80 -3.94 -11.80 7.04
N ASN A 81 -3.75 -13.13 7.13
CA ASN A 81 -3.21 -13.73 8.35
C ASN A 81 -1.81 -13.15 8.64
N VAL A 82 -0.97 -12.98 7.62
CA VAL A 82 0.31 -12.27 7.76
C VAL A 82 0.16 -10.81 7.35
N LEU A 83 0.34 -9.91 8.32
CA LEU A 83 0.34 -8.46 8.15
C LEU A 83 1.67 -7.91 8.64
N CYS A 84 2.26 -6.99 7.90
CA CYS A 84 3.45 -6.25 8.32
C CYS A 84 3.18 -4.76 8.32
N ILE A 85 3.64 -4.06 9.36
CA ILE A 85 3.63 -2.60 9.45
C ILE A 85 5.09 -2.14 9.53
N ALA A 86 5.50 -1.30 8.59
CA ALA A 86 6.74 -0.55 8.68
C ALA A 86 6.50 0.68 9.58
N SER A 87 7.30 0.83 10.63
CA SER A 87 7.07 1.84 11.66
C SER A 87 8.34 2.47 12.21
N GLY A 88 8.18 3.60 12.89
CA GLY A 88 9.29 4.34 13.51
C GLY A 88 10.15 3.51 14.48
N ASN A 89 9.58 2.48 15.11
CA ASN A 89 10.31 1.62 16.06
C ASN A 89 10.55 0.19 15.53
N GLY A 90 10.40 -0.05 14.22
CA GLY A 90 10.71 -1.35 13.62
C GLY A 90 9.62 -1.92 12.72
N VAL A 91 9.75 -3.20 12.41
CA VAL A 91 8.69 -3.96 11.72
C VAL A 91 7.78 -4.59 12.76
N HIS A 92 6.48 -4.28 12.71
CA HIS A 92 5.47 -5.01 13.48
C HIS A 92 4.85 -6.06 12.58
N GLN A 93 4.74 -7.29 13.07
CA GLN A 93 4.15 -8.40 12.34
C GLN A 93 3.03 -9.04 13.14
N SER A 94 1.94 -9.35 12.44
CA SER A 94 0.91 -10.29 12.87
C SER A 94 0.92 -11.51 11.94
N VAL A 95 0.63 -12.68 12.49
CA VAL A 95 0.49 -13.95 11.74
C VAL A 95 -0.89 -14.60 11.95
N ASP A 96 -1.82 -13.87 12.58
CA ASP A 96 -3.15 -14.34 12.99
C ASP A 96 -4.28 -13.38 12.59
N GLY A 97 -4.05 -12.56 11.55
CA GLY A 97 -5.09 -11.68 11.01
C GLY A 97 -5.20 -10.35 11.76
N GLY A 98 -4.12 -9.90 12.40
CA GLY A 98 -4.10 -8.67 13.19
C GLY A 98 -4.61 -8.84 14.63
N LYS A 99 -4.80 -10.07 15.12
CA LYS A 99 -5.24 -10.31 16.51
C LYS A 99 -4.10 -10.10 17.50
N THR A 100 -2.90 -10.56 17.18
CA THR A 100 -1.68 -10.34 17.97
C THR A 100 -0.55 -9.78 17.12
N TRP A 101 0.33 -9.00 17.77
CA TRP A 101 1.39 -8.23 17.11
C TRP A 101 2.70 -8.29 17.87
N LYS A 102 3.80 -8.52 17.13
CA LYS A 102 5.17 -8.52 17.64
C LYS A 102 6.03 -7.56 16.83
N ILE A 103 6.94 -6.86 17.50
CA ILE A 103 8.04 -6.17 16.81
C ILE A 103 9.09 -7.24 16.51
N THR A 104 9.45 -7.41 15.25
CA THR A 104 10.37 -8.46 14.80
C THR A 104 11.79 -7.97 14.58
N THR A 105 11.99 -6.65 14.55
CA THR A 105 13.32 -6.05 14.46
C THR A 105 13.86 -5.68 15.84
N GLY A 106 15.20 -5.62 15.94
CA GLY A 106 15.91 -5.11 17.12
C GLY A 106 16.16 -3.60 17.05
N TRP A 107 16.78 -3.05 18.09
CA TRP A 107 17.09 -1.62 18.25
C TRP A 107 17.99 -1.01 17.16
N ARG A 108 18.64 -1.84 16.33
CA ARG A 108 19.47 -1.40 15.19
C ARG A 108 18.66 -1.15 13.91
N ILE A 109 17.44 -1.65 13.83
CA ILE A 109 16.57 -1.52 12.65
C ILE A 109 15.30 -0.80 13.09
N THR A 110 15.41 0.53 13.12
CA THR A 110 14.35 1.50 13.45
C THR A 110 14.02 2.33 12.22
N GLU A 111 13.00 3.20 12.32
CA GLU A 111 12.60 4.10 11.23
C GLU A 111 12.32 3.36 9.92
N VAL A 112 11.58 2.26 10.01
CA VAL A 112 11.26 1.45 8.84
C VAL A 112 10.23 2.19 8.00
N LEU A 113 10.61 2.55 6.77
CA LEU A 113 9.80 3.36 5.86
C LEU A 113 8.88 2.50 4.99
N SER A 114 9.37 1.34 4.55
CA SER A 114 8.62 0.39 3.73
C SER A 114 8.92 -1.05 4.16
N VAL A 115 7.93 -1.93 3.97
CA VAL A 115 8.04 -3.37 4.19
C VAL A 115 7.37 -4.08 3.03
N ALA A 116 7.98 -5.17 2.56
CA ALA A 116 7.47 -6.00 1.49
C ALA A 116 7.56 -7.48 1.90
N ILE A 117 6.44 -8.19 1.77
CA ILE A 117 6.31 -9.62 2.01
C ILE A 117 6.46 -10.34 0.66
N ASP A 118 7.33 -11.34 0.58
CA ASP A 118 7.42 -12.16 -0.62
C ASP A 118 6.07 -12.88 -0.86
N PRO A 119 5.42 -12.68 -2.02
CA PRO A 119 4.11 -13.28 -2.31
C PRO A 119 4.17 -14.81 -2.43
N ARG A 120 5.35 -15.41 -2.63
CA ARG A 120 5.56 -16.86 -2.75
C ARG A 120 6.10 -17.50 -1.48
N ALA A 121 6.63 -16.69 -0.55
CA ALA A 121 7.22 -17.18 0.69
C ALA A 121 6.97 -16.21 1.86
N ALA A 122 5.87 -16.39 2.61
CA ALA A 122 5.44 -15.49 3.69
C ALA A 122 6.47 -15.23 4.82
N LYS A 123 7.51 -16.06 4.93
CA LYS A 123 8.62 -15.90 5.90
C LYS A 123 9.77 -15.05 5.35
N THR A 124 9.78 -14.78 4.05
CA THR A 124 10.73 -13.90 3.40
C THR A 124 10.15 -12.50 3.36
N LEU A 125 10.79 -11.57 4.07
CA LEU A 125 10.39 -10.17 4.13
C LEU A 125 11.60 -9.29 3.85
N TYR A 126 11.31 -8.12 3.28
CA TYR A 126 12.27 -7.06 3.08
C TYR A 126 11.74 -5.80 3.77
N CYS A 127 12.62 -4.99 4.32
CA CYS A 127 12.26 -3.67 4.80
C CYS A 127 13.34 -2.65 4.45
N SER A 128 12.92 -1.40 4.28
CA SER A 128 13.81 -0.28 4.00
C SER A 128 13.78 0.73 5.13
N THR A 129 14.94 1.34 5.40
CA THR A 129 15.12 2.41 6.39
C THR A 129 15.98 3.52 5.77
N PRO A 130 16.12 4.68 6.43
CA PRO A 130 17.14 5.68 6.10
C PRO A 130 18.58 5.15 6.13
N TYR A 131 18.80 3.97 6.71
CA TYR A 131 20.12 3.38 6.96
C TYR A 131 20.39 2.12 6.13
N GLY A 132 19.44 1.68 5.30
CA GLY A 132 19.66 0.57 4.36
C GLY A 132 18.44 -0.31 4.13
N VAL A 133 18.72 -1.47 3.52
CA VAL A 133 17.74 -2.53 3.27
C VAL A 133 18.06 -3.72 4.15
N TYR A 134 17.04 -4.36 4.71
CA TYR A 134 17.18 -5.57 5.52
C TYR A 134 16.27 -6.67 5.00
N LYS A 135 16.73 -7.92 5.14
CA LYS A 135 16.00 -9.13 4.73
C LYS A 135 15.93 -10.12 5.88
N THR A 136 14.78 -10.74 6.02
CA THR A 136 14.58 -11.97 6.80
C THR A 136 14.07 -13.08 5.89
N THR A 137 14.37 -14.34 6.22
CA THR A 137 13.84 -15.55 5.57
C THR A 137 13.18 -16.50 6.56
N ASP A 138 13.12 -16.12 7.84
CA ASP A 138 12.62 -16.93 8.96
C ASP A 138 11.42 -16.29 9.66
N GLY A 139 10.71 -15.40 8.96
CA GLY A 139 9.54 -14.70 9.49
C GLY A 139 9.89 -13.64 10.53
N GLY A 140 11.04 -12.98 10.38
CA GLY A 140 11.47 -11.89 11.25
C GLY A 140 12.10 -12.34 12.57
N THR A 141 12.54 -13.59 12.68
CA THR A 141 13.34 -14.03 13.84
C THR A 141 14.76 -13.46 13.74
N THR A 142 15.33 -13.46 12.53
CA THR A 142 16.61 -12.84 12.23
C THR A 142 16.48 -11.89 11.02
N TRP A 143 17.14 -10.74 11.12
CA TRP A 143 17.22 -9.73 10.07
C TRP A 143 18.67 -9.47 9.71
N ASN A 144 18.96 -9.49 8.41
CA ASN A 144 20.30 -9.27 7.88
C ASN A 144 20.31 -8.05 6.99
N GLU A 145 21.34 -7.21 7.12
CA GLU A 145 21.54 -6.07 6.23
C GLU A 145 21.86 -6.53 4.80
N ARG A 146 21.34 -5.80 3.82
CA ARG A 146 21.40 -6.09 2.38
C ARG A 146 21.69 -4.83 1.57
N THR A 147 22.80 -4.17 1.86
CA THR A 147 23.22 -2.89 1.24
C THR A 147 24.39 -3.03 0.26
N ASN A 148 24.86 -4.26 0.01
CA ASN A 148 26.00 -4.53 -0.85
C ASN A 148 25.79 -3.98 -2.29
N GLY A 149 26.72 -3.15 -2.77
CA GLY A 149 26.64 -2.52 -4.10
C GLY A 149 25.84 -1.21 -4.14
N MET A 150 25.22 -0.78 -3.04
CA MET A 150 24.54 0.51 -2.96
C MET A 150 25.55 1.64 -2.69
N GLY A 151 25.50 2.71 -3.48
CA GLY A 151 26.28 3.93 -3.24
C GLY A 151 25.64 4.87 -2.23
N THR A 152 24.33 4.77 -2.03
CA THR A 152 23.55 5.45 -0.99
C THR A 152 22.67 4.45 -0.27
N ILE A 153 22.47 4.64 1.03
CA ILE A 153 21.72 3.74 1.91
C ILE A 153 20.40 4.34 2.40
N PHE A 154 20.06 5.55 1.97
CA PHE A 154 18.75 6.12 2.26
C PHE A 154 17.70 5.53 1.30
N VAL A 155 16.87 4.60 1.79
CA VAL A 155 15.91 3.85 0.96
C VAL A 155 14.47 4.12 1.39
N GLN A 156 13.71 4.79 0.52
CA GLN A 156 12.32 5.16 0.75
C GLN A 156 11.39 3.95 0.63
N THR A 157 11.53 3.18 -0.46
CA THR A 157 10.72 1.98 -0.67
C THR A 157 11.55 0.83 -1.22
N VAL A 158 11.19 -0.38 -0.80
CA VAL A 158 11.65 -1.64 -1.38
C VAL A 158 10.45 -2.32 -2.03
N THR A 159 10.61 -2.80 -3.27
CA THR A 159 9.56 -3.47 -4.03
C THR A 159 10.09 -4.77 -4.61
N ILE A 160 9.36 -5.85 -4.38
CA ILE A 160 9.66 -7.17 -4.95
C ILE A 160 8.98 -7.24 -6.32
N ASP A 161 9.68 -7.71 -7.34
CA ASP A 161 9.08 -7.97 -8.64
C ASP A 161 8.02 -9.08 -8.51
N ARG A 162 6.79 -8.78 -8.92
CA ARG A 162 5.63 -9.68 -8.78
C ARG A 162 5.82 -11.03 -9.47
N ASN A 163 6.61 -11.08 -10.55
CA ASN A 163 6.82 -12.28 -11.35
C ASN A 163 8.15 -12.96 -11.05
N ASN A 164 9.10 -12.29 -10.39
CA ASN A 164 10.40 -12.83 -10.03
C ASN A 164 10.85 -12.34 -8.64
N PRO A 165 10.67 -13.11 -7.55
CA PRO A 165 11.03 -12.67 -6.20
C PRO A 165 12.53 -12.46 -5.96
N GLU A 166 13.40 -12.96 -6.87
CA GLU A 166 14.84 -12.65 -6.84
C GLU A 166 15.15 -11.26 -7.40
N ARG A 167 14.23 -10.66 -8.16
CA ARG A 167 14.37 -9.29 -8.65
C ARG A 167 13.69 -8.32 -7.71
N LEU A 168 14.43 -7.32 -7.25
CA LEU A 168 13.92 -6.26 -6.39
C LEU A 168 14.34 -4.89 -6.89
N TYR A 169 13.55 -3.88 -6.53
CA TYR A 169 13.84 -2.48 -6.78
C TYR A 169 13.79 -1.68 -5.48
N CYS A 170 14.68 -0.68 -5.37
CA CYS A 170 14.71 0.27 -4.28
C CYS A 170 14.64 1.69 -4.80
N ALA A 171 13.72 2.48 -4.29
CA ALA A 171 13.69 3.92 -4.49
C ALA A 171 14.57 4.61 -3.44
N THR A 172 15.48 5.48 -3.88
CA THR A 172 16.49 6.12 -3.04
C THR A 172 16.61 7.61 -3.33
N GLU A 173 17.36 8.33 -2.51
CA GLU A 173 17.66 9.74 -2.75
C GLU A 173 18.46 10.00 -4.03
N GLU A 174 19.14 9.01 -4.59
CA GLU A 174 19.96 9.18 -5.80
C GLU A 174 19.44 8.43 -7.04
N GLY A 175 18.21 7.92 -6.99
CA GLY A 175 17.60 7.18 -8.09
C GLY A 175 17.08 5.81 -7.67
N VAL A 176 16.98 4.89 -8.62
CA VAL A 176 16.51 3.52 -8.38
C VAL A 176 17.68 2.54 -8.42
N TYR A 177 17.74 1.65 -7.44
CA TYR A 177 18.63 0.48 -7.44
C TYR A 177 17.83 -0.79 -7.75
N ARG A 178 18.48 -1.75 -8.41
CA ARG A 178 17.92 -3.05 -8.75
C ARG A 178 18.83 -4.18 -8.29
N SER A 179 18.23 -5.25 -7.76
CA SER A 179 18.88 -6.53 -7.47
C SER A 179 18.25 -7.62 -8.36
N GLU A 180 19.02 -8.66 -8.68
CA GLU A 180 18.58 -9.85 -9.44
C GLU A 180 18.82 -11.16 -8.67
N ASP A 181 19.26 -11.05 -7.41
CA ASP A 181 19.73 -12.14 -6.55
C ASP A 181 19.15 -12.05 -5.13
N GLY A 182 17.92 -11.55 -5.02
CA GLY A 182 17.17 -11.54 -3.76
C GLY A 182 17.77 -10.58 -2.73
N ALA A 183 18.24 -9.41 -3.20
CA ALA A 183 18.99 -8.41 -2.44
C ALA A 183 20.40 -8.86 -2.00
N GLY A 184 21.04 -9.78 -2.73
CA GLY A 184 22.45 -10.14 -2.52
C GLY A 184 23.40 -9.03 -2.95
N THR A 185 23.14 -8.41 -4.10
CA THR A 185 23.84 -7.21 -4.59
C THR A 185 22.88 -6.27 -5.31
N TRP A 186 23.17 -4.97 -5.21
CA TRP A 186 22.42 -3.91 -5.85
C TRP A 186 23.24 -3.23 -6.94
N LYS A 187 22.56 -2.82 -8.00
CA LYS A 187 23.12 -2.00 -9.08
C LYS A 187 22.22 -0.81 -9.33
N LYS A 188 22.81 0.37 -9.47
CA LYS A 188 22.07 1.57 -9.86
C LYS A 188 21.50 1.38 -11.27
N THR A 189 20.24 1.77 -11.45
CA THR A 189 19.55 1.76 -12.75
C THR A 189 19.93 2.99 -13.58
N GLY A 190 19.41 3.13 -14.80
CA GLY A 190 19.65 4.29 -15.65
C GLY A 190 18.90 5.56 -15.26
N LEU A 191 18.23 5.59 -14.10
CA LEU A 191 17.53 6.78 -13.64
C LEU A 191 18.53 7.75 -12.98
N HIS A 192 18.70 8.92 -13.58
CA HIS A 192 19.61 9.97 -13.09
C HIS A 192 18.87 11.15 -12.44
N VAL A 193 17.82 10.85 -11.67
CA VAL A 193 17.13 11.83 -10.82
C VAL A 193 17.07 11.31 -9.38
N GLY A 194 17.20 12.24 -8.43
CA GLY A 194 17.14 11.93 -7.01
C GLY A 194 15.72 12.02 -6.44
N GLY A 195 15.61 11.85 -5.12
CA GLY A 195 14.36 12.02 -4.38
C GLY A 195 13.26 11.07 -4.85
N VAL A 196 13.59 9.81 -5.16
CA VAL A 196 12.59 8.85 -5.63
C VAL A 196 11.79 8.35 -4.43
N ARG A 197 10.49 8.60 -4.43
CA ARG A 197 9.61 8.35 -3.27
C ARG A 197 8.78 7.09 -3.39
N SER A 198 8.28 6.79 -4.59
CA SER A 198 7.41 5.65 -4.83
C SER A 198 7.78 4.94 -6.13
N LEU A 199 7.44 3.66 -6.20
CA LEU A 199 7.65 2.81 -7.36
C LEU A 199 6.40 1.96 -7.57
N ALA A 200 5.85 2.00 -8.78
CA ALA A 200 4.71 1.21 -9.20
C ALA A 200 5.13 0.29 -10.36
N GLN A 201 4.99 -1.02 -10.17
CA GLN A 201 5.23 -2.00 -11.24
C GLN A 201 3.93 -2.31 -11.96
N HIS A 202 3.97 -2.30 -13.29
CA HIS A 202 2.85 -2.68 -14.13
C HIS A 202 2.35 -4.11 -13.79
N PRO A 203 1.03 -4.37 -13.81
CA PRO A 203 0.47 -5.61 -13.27
C PRO A 203 0.84 -6.90 -14.00
N VAL A 204 1.11 -6.81 -15.30
CA VAL A 204 1.46 -7.96 -16.16
C VAL A 204 2.93 -7.94 -16.59
N ASN A 205 3.38 -6.85 -17.21
CA ASN A 205 4.76 -6.69 -17.67
C ASN A 205 5.71 -6.19 -16.56
N SER A 206 6.61 -7.05 -16.08
CA SER A 206 7.58 -6.75 -15.02
C SER A 206 8.63 -5.69 -15.36
N ASP A 207 8.89 -5.47 -16.66
CA ASP A 207 9.90 -4.50 -17.10
C ASP A 207 9.34 -3.08 -17.22
N VAL A 208 8.02 -2.92 -17.04
CA VAL A 208 7.36 -1.62 -17.00
C VAL A 208 7.21 -1.15 -15.57
N LEU A 209 7.87 -0.05 -15.23
CA LEU A 209 7.85 0.57 -13.90
C LEU A 209 7.63 2.06 -14.05
N PHE A 210 6.94 2.64 -13.09
CA PHE A 210 6.83 4.08 -12.92
C PHE A 210 7.40 4.47 -11.56
N VAL A 211 8.02 5.64 -11.49
CA VAL A 211 8.45 6.24 -10.22
C VAL A 211 7.93 7.66 -10.06
N GLY A 212 7.52 7.96 -8.83
CA GLY A 212 7.21 9.32 -8.37
C GLY A 212 8.40 9.90 -7.62
N THR A 213 8.68 11.18 -7.83
CA THR A 213 9.82 11.89 -7.21
C THR A 213 9.35 13.09 -6.39
N ASP A 214 10.21 13.59 -5.50
CA ASP A 214 9.91 14.74 -4.66
C ASP A 214 9.83 16.05 -5.49
N ASP A 215 10.70 16.24 -6.50
CA ASP A 215 10.83 17.51 -7.21
C ASP A 215 10.96 17.39 -8.74
N PHE A 216 10.95 16.19 -9.31
CA PHE A 216 11.28 15.96 -10.72
C PHE A 216 10.13 15.39 -11.56
N GLY A 217 8.96 15.17 -10.98
CA GLY A 217 7.78 14.60 -11.63
C GLY A 217 7.78 13.07 -11.64
N ILE A 218 7.09 12.51 -12.65
CA ILE A 218 6.95 11.07 -12.85
C ILE A 218 7.91 10.61 -13.96
N TYR A 219 8.57 9.48 -13.76
CA TYR A 219 9.37 8.80 -14.78
C TYR A 219 8.88 7.38 -14.97
N ALA A 220 9.05 6.84 -16.17
CA ALA A 220 8.76 5.44 -16.45
C ALA A 220 9.88 4.76 -17.23
N THR A 221 9.92 3.45 -17.12
CA THR A 221 10.78 2.57 -17.90
C THR A 221 9.94 1.45 -18.47
N THR A 222 10.36 0.91 -19.62
CA THR A 222 9.75 -0.26 -20.28
C THR A 222 10.74 -1.40 -20.47
N ASN A 223 11.93 -1.30 -19.88
CA ASN A 223 13.05 -2.24 -20.06
C ASN A 223 13.75 -2.57 -18.73
N GLY A 224 12.99 -2.59 -17.64
CA GLY A 224 13.46 -2.97 -16.31
C GLY A 224 14.42 -1.96 -15.70
N GLY A 225 14.29 -0.68 -16.06
CA GLY A 225 15.08 0.42 -15.51
C GLY A 225 16.40 0.71 -16.22
N LYS A 226 16.67 0.13 -17.40
CA LYS A 226 17.88 0.49 -18.17
C LYS A 226 17.79 1.93 -18.71
N TYR A 227 16.61 2.31 -19.20
CA TYR A 227 16.31 3.66 -19.66
C TYR A 227 15.01 4.16 -19.04
N TRP A 228 14.98 5.45 -18.73
CA TRP A 228 13.84 6.11 -18.12
C TRP A 228 13.45 7.35 -18.92
N GLU A 229 12.14 7.55 -19.05
CA GLU A 229 11.54 8.68 -19.74
C GLU A 229 10.66 9.46 -18.78
N LYS A 230 10.68 10.79 -18.90
CA LYS A 230 9.85 11.67 -18.09
C LYS A 230 8.41 11.70 -18.64
N MET A 231 7.44 11.39 -17.79
CA MET A 231 6.03 11.33 -18.16
C MET A 231 5.32 12.62 -17.73
N ALA A 232 5.52 13.70 -18.49
CA ALA A 232 5.10 15.05 -18.09
C ALA A 232 3.77 15.55 -18.68
N ALA A 233 3.21 14.87 -19.68
CA ALA A 233 2.04 15.40 -20.39
C ALA A 233 0.81 15.47 -19.47
N GLY A 234 0.22 16.66 -19.35
CA GLY A 234 -0.94 16.91 -18.49
C GLY A 234 -0.61 17.08 -17.00
N LEU A 235 0.66 16.97 -16.60
CA LEU A 235 1.12 17.28 -15.24
C LEU A 235 1.57 18.73 -15.15
N ASP A 236 1.10 19.43 -14.10
CA ASP A 236 1.53 20.78 -13.73
C ASP A 236 2.20 20.82 -12.33
N HIS A 237 2.44 19.66 -11.73
CA HIS A 237 3.12 19.46 -10.44
C HIS A 237 4.32 18.54 -10.61
N VAL A 238 5.24 18.58 -9.65
CA VAL A 238 6.49 17.81 -9.70
C VAL A 238 6.70 16.87 -8.52
N ALA A 239 5.95 17.04 -7.43
CA ALA A 239 6.05 16.23 -6.23
C ALA A 239 5.00 15.11 -6.22
N PHE A 240 5.43 13.86 -6.39
CA PHE A 240 4.57 12.67 -6.41
C PHE A 240 5.05 11.63 -5.39
N TYR A 241 4.20 11.36 -4.41
CA TYR A 241 4.50 10.51 -3.26
C TYR A 241 3.93 9.10 -3.37
N THR A 242 2.93 8.91 -4.23
CA THR A 242 2.27 7.61 -4.43
C THR A 242 1.83 7.45 -5.87
N MET A 243 1.92 6.22 -6.36
CA MET A 243 1.39 5.83 -7.66
C MET A 243 0.93 4.38 -7.63
N VAL A 244 -0.18 4.10 -8.30
CA VAL A 244 -0.75 2.74 -8.37
C VAL A 244 -1.37 2.49 -9.74
N PHE A 245 -1.21 1.28 -10.25
CA PHE A 245 -1.97 0.79 -11.40
C PHE A 245 -3.35 0.31 -10.93
N ASP A 246 -4.36 0.46 -11.78
CA ASP A 246 -5.61 -0.26 -11.64
C ASP A 246 -5.36 -1.76 -11.94
N PRO A 247 -5.58 -2.68 -10.98
CA PRO A 247 -5.35 -4.10 -11.20
C PRO A 247 -6.30 -4.72 -12.22
N THR A 248 -7.44 -4.09 -12.48
CA THR A 248 -8.47 -4.55 -13.43
C THR A 248 -8.27 -4.01 -14.84
N ASN A 249 -7.53 -2.91 -14.99
CA ASN A 249 -7.17 -2.32 -16.29
C ASN A 249 -5.76 -1.66 -16.23
N PRO A 250 -4.71 -2.33 -16.75
CA PRO A 250 -3.34 -1.82 -16.68
C PRO A 250 -3.05 -0.51 -17.42
N ASP A 251 -3.93 -0.07 -18.33
CA ASP A 251 -3.81 1.25 -18.99
C ASP A 251 -4.22 2.39 -18.05
N VAL A 252 -4.96 2.06 -16.98
CA VAL A 252 -5.39 3.02 -15.97
C VAL A 252 -4.42 3.02 -14.80
N MET A 253 -3.98 4.21 -14.42
CA MET A 253 -3.15 4.40 -13.23
C MET A 253 -3.42 5.75 -12.58
N TYR A 254 -3.08 5.83 -11.30
CA TYR A 254 -3.31 7.01 -10.47
C TYR A 254 -2.00 7.45 -9.83
N ALA A 255 -1.85 8.76 -9.62
CA ALA A 255 -0.72 9.37 -8.93
C ALA A 255 -1.20 10.45 -7.96
N GLY A 256 -0.47 10.64 -6.87
CA GLY A 256 -0.74 11.69 -5.88
C GLY A 256 0.53 12.15 -5.19
N GLY A 257 0.51 13.36 -4.65
CA GLY A 257 1.61 13.96 -3.91
C GLY A 257 1.24 15.31 -3.29
N TYR A 258 2.22 16.19 -3.15
CA TYR A 258 2.06 17.47 -2.46
C TYR A 258 1.25 18.47 -3.26
N SER A 259 0.07 18.83 -2.75
CA SER A 259 -0.88 19.76 -3.38
C SER A 259 -1.35 19.36 -4.80
N THR A 260 -1.10 18.12 -5.22
CA THR A 260 -1.50 17.61 -6.54
C THR A 260 -2.99 17.25 -6.61
N GLY A 261 -3.55 16.80 -5.49
CA GLY A 261 -4.75 15.96 -5.49
C GLY A 261 -4.46 14.59 -6.13
N VAL A 262 -5.45 14.00 -6.79
CA VAL A 262 -5.30 12.77 -7.56
C VAL A 262 -5.17 13.10 -9.04
N TYR A 263 -4.14 12.55 -9.66
CA TYR A 263 -3.98 12.46 -11.10
C TYR A 263 -4.38 11.07 -11.59
N LYS A 264 -5.02 10.99 -12.75
CA LYS A 264 -5.37 9.74 -13.43
C LYS A 264 -4.83 9.77 -14.86
N SER A 265 -4.27 8.64 -15.27
CA SER A 265 -3.99 8.30 -16.65
C SER A 265 -4.92 7.17 -17.10
N VAL A 266 -5.30 7.17 -18.37
CA VAL A 266 -6.07 6.08 -19.02
C VAL A 266 -5.36 5.51 -20.25
N ASP A 267 -4.11 5.90 -20.50
CA ASP A 267 -3.32 5.54 -21.67
C ASP A 267 -1.93 4.94 -21.31
N GLY A 268 -1.86 4.31 -20.13
CA GLY A 268 -0.64 3.67 -19.64
C GLY A 268 0.42 4.66 -19.16
N GLY A 269 0.02 5.83 -18.66
CA GLY A 269 0.87 6.84 -18.04
C GLY A 269 1.45 7.87 -19.01
N LYS A 270 0.98 7.89 -20.27
CA LYS A 270 1.47 8.81 -21.31
C LYS A 270 0.90 10.21 -21.12
N SER A 271 -0.34 10.33 -20.67
CA SER A 271 -0.98 11.59 -20.32
C SER A 271 -1.81 11.50 -19.05
N TRP A 272 -1.90 12.62 -18.34
CA TRP A 272 -2.50 12.68 -17.01
C TRP A 272 -3.58 13.77 -16.93
N GLN A 273 -4.59 13.52 -16.12
CA GLN A 273 -5.69 14.45 -15.85
C GLN A 273 -5.95 14.55 -14.34
N ARG A 274 -6.26 15.75 -13.86
CA ARG A 274 -6.66 15.97 -12.46
C ARG A 274 -8.06 15.41 -12.21
N MET A 275 -8.21 14.74 -11.09
CA MET A 275 -9.42 14.02 -10.67
C MET A 275 -9.74 14.42 -9.22
N ASN A 276 -10.09 15.69 -9.02
CA ASN A 276 -10.13 16.31 -7.68
C ASN A 276 -11.53 16.72 -7.20
N ASP A 277 -12.58 16.45 -7.96
CA ASP A 277 -13.93 16.84 -7.57
C ASP A 277 -14.36 16.13 -6.27
N GLY A 278 -14.68 16.89 -5.23
CA GLY A 278 -15.00 16.40 -3.89
C GLY A 278 -13.80 16.11 -2.97
N LEU A 279 -12.55 16.24 -3.43
CA LEU A 279 -11.37 16.21 -2.55
C LEU A 279 -11.20 17.57 -1.87
N THR A 280 -11.32 17.60 -0.54
CA THR A 280 -11.12 18.84 0.24
C THR A 280 -9.67 19.05 0.69
N ASN A 281 -8.79 18.08 0.44
CA ASN A 281 -7.37 18.16 0.73
C ASN A 281 -6.57 17.54 -0.42
N LEU A 282 -5.64 18.33 -0.98
CA LEU A 282 -4.88 17.96 -2.18
C LEU A 282 -3.49 17.40 -1.85
N ASN A 283 -3.12 17.26 -0.58
CA ASN A 283 -1.88 16.60 -0.17
C ASN A 283 -2.11 15.08 -0.04
N VAL A 284 -1.97 14.36 -1.15
CA VAL A 284 -2.30 12.94 -1.29
C VAL A 284 -1.04 12.10 -1.13
N HIS A 285 -1.01 11.26 -0.10
CA HIS A 285 0.15 10.40 0.20
C HIS A 285 -0.10 8.92 -0.08
N ALA A 286 -1.37 8.52 -0.16
CA ALA A 286 -1.73 7.13 -0.42
C ALA A 286 -2.87 7.07 -1.43
N ILE A 287 -2.76 6.17 -2.41
CA ILE A 287 -3.87 5.79 -3.28
C ILE A 287 -3.93 4.27 -3.29
N ALA A 288 -5.13 3.70 -3.25
CA ALA A 288 -5.32 2.27 -3.41
C ALA A 288 -6.57 1.99 -4.26
N VAL A 289 -6.45 1.04 -5.20
CA VAL A 289 -7.54 0.62 -6.09
C VAL A 289 -8.02 -0.76 -5.65
N ASP A 290 -9.33 -0.96 -5.61
CA ASP A 290 -9.90 -2.28 -5.31
C ASP A 290 -9.58 -3.24 -6.47
N PRO A 291 -8.82 -4.32 -6.24
CA PRO A 291 -8.45 -5.27 -7.30
C PRO A 291 -9.63 -6.02 -7.90
N THR A 292 -10.82 -5.91 -7.30
CA THR A 292 -12.06 -6.54 -7.77
C THR A 292 -13.01 -5.55 -8.44
N ASN A 293 -12.72 -4.24 -8.38
CA ASN A 293 -13.51 -3.18 -8.97
C ASN A 293 -12.66 -1.91 -9.18
N GLY A 294 -12.13 -1.71 -10.39
CA GLY A 294 -11.30 -0.54 -10.74
C GLY A 294 -11.98 0.83 -10.58
N ASN A 295 -13.32 0.87 -10.50
CA ASN A 295 -14.04 2.10 -10.19
C ASN A 295 -13.96 2.50 -8.72
N ARG A 296 -13.63 1.56 -7.83
CA ARG A 296 -13.48 1.82 -6.41
C ARG A 296 -12.04 2.18 -6.09
N VAL A 297 -11.82 3.45 -5.77
CA VAL A 297 -10.50 4.00 -5.47
C VAL A 297 -10.55 4.73 -4.14
N TYR A 298 -9.48 4.62 -3.37
CA TYR A 298 -9.29 5.32 -2.11
C TYR A 298 -8.11 6.28 -2.20
N ALA A 299 -8.25 7.46 -1.61
CA ALA A 299 -7.19 8.45 -1.48
C ALA A 299 -6.99 8.82 -0.01
N GLY A 300 -5.81 8.55 0.52
CA GLY A 300 -5.36 8.96 1.84
C GLY A 300 -4.61 10.29 1.76
N THR A 301 -5.04 11.25 2.57
CA THR A 301 -4.51 12.61 2.57
C THR A 301 -3.78 12.94 3.88
N MET A 302 -2.94 13.98 3.86
CA MET A 302 -2.36 14.54 5.07
C MET A 302 -3.32 15.52 5.72
N PHE A 303 -3.83 15.18 6.90
CA PHE A 303 -4.77 15.97 7.71
C PHE A 303 -6.20 16.06 7.18
N GLY A 304 -6.53 15.45 6.03
CA GLY A 304 -7.90 15.36 5.51
C GLY A 304 -8.59 14.02 5.77
N GLY A 305 -7.83 12.98 6.16
CA GLY A 305 -8.34 11.61 6.27
C GLY A 305 -8.40 10.89 4.94
N ILE A 306 -9.36 9.97 4.80
CA ILE A 306 -9.54 9.12 3.63
C ILE A 306 -10.75 9.57 2.82
N PHE A 307 -10.59 9.58 1.50
CA PHE A 307 -11.64 9.79 0.51
C PHE A 307 -11.83 8.53 -0.31
N LYS A 308 -13.05 8.30 -0.79
CA LYS A 308 -13.43 7.15 -1.62
C LYS A 308 -14.12 7.65 -2.88
N SER A 309 -13.80 7.04 -4.00
CA SER A 309 -14.48 7.16 -5.27
C SER A 309 -15.10 5.81 -5.65
N GLU A 310 -16.28 5.82 -6.26
CA GLU A 310 -16.94 4.63 -6.83
C GLU A 310 -17.11 4.76 -8.36
N ASN A 311 -16.45 5.75 -8.98
CA ASN A 311 -16.50 6.03 -10.42
C ASN A 311 -15.10 6.33 -10.99
N GLY A 312 -14.10 5.61 -10.48
CA GLY A 312 -12.73 5.63 -11.00
C GLY A 312 -12.04 6.99 -10.82
N GLY A 313 -12.29 7.66 -9.69
CA GLY A 313 -11.70 8.94 -9.33
C GLY A 313 -12.41 10.17 -9.88
N THR A 314 -13.49 10.02 -10.68
CA THR A 314 -14.19 11.18 -11.26
C THR A 314 -14.75 12.10 -10.18
N THR A 315 -15.37 11.52 -9.15
CA THR A 315 -15.80 12.24 -7.95
C THR A 315 -15.40 11.49 -6.69
N TRP A 316 -15.20 12.25 -5.61
CA TRP A 316 -14.76 11.76 -4.32
C TRP A 316 -15.73 12.15 -3.22
N ARG A 317 -15.91 11.26 -2.25
CA ARG A 317 -16.58 11.55 -0.99
C ARG A 317 -15.65 11.22 0.17
N TYR A 318 -15.79 11.99 1.26
CA TYR A 318 -15.12 11.66 2.50
C TYR A 318 -15.54 10.26 3.00
N ALA A 319 -14.57 9.48 3.47
CA ALA A 319 -14.73 8.07 3.82
C ALA A 319 -14.14 7.70 5.20
N GLY A 320 -13.78 8.69 6.03
CA GLY A 320 -13.37 8.47 7.42
C GLY A 320 -12.01 9.04 7.79
N LEU A 321 -11.66 8.88 9.07
CA LEU A 321 -10.40 9.33 9.66
C LEU A 321 -10.13 10.84 9.50
N SER A 322 -11.13 11.68 9.72
CA SER A 322 -11.01 13.15 9.66
C SER A 322 -9.84 13.64 10.50
N GLY A 323 -9.03 14.54 9.94
CA GLY A 323 -7.83 15.08 10.59
C GLY A 323 -6.61 14.16 10.54
N ALA A 324 -6.76 12.93 10.03
CA ALA A 324 -5.68 11.95 10.05
C ALA A 324 -4.62 12.21 8.97
N GLN A 325 -3.40 11.79 9.28
CA GLN A 325 -2.26 11.70 8.38
C GLN A 325 -2.14 10.26 7.86
N VAL A 326 -2.67 10.01 6.67
CA VAL A 326 -2.69 8.68 6.05
C VAL A 326 -1.47 8.53 5.14
N TRP A 327 -0.57 7.59 5.45
CA TRP A 327 0.74 7.52 4.80
C TRP A 327 0.80 6.51 3.65
N THR A 328 0.23 5.32 3.84
CA THR A 328 0.08 4.32 2.79
C THR A 328 -1.24 3.59 2.92
N MET A 329 -1.68 2.96 1.83
CA MET A 329 -2.88 2.14 1.78
C MET A 329 -2.65 0.92 0.89
N THR A 330 -3.27 -0.20 1.24
CA THR A 330 -3.31 -1.40 0.40
C THR A 330 -4.69 -2.04 0.46
N VAL A 331 -5.10 -2.69 -0.64
CA VAL A 331 -6.36 -3.44 -0.69
C VAL A 331 -6.06 -4.92 -0.87
N GLN A 332 -6.52 -5.71 0.09
CA GLN A 332 -6.50 -7.15 0.00
C GLN A 332 -7.78 -7.67 -0.65
N PRO A 333 -7.69 -8.42 -1.77
CA PRO A 333 -8.84 -9.14 -2.31
C PRO A 333 -9.25 -10.32 -1.41
N PHE A 334 -10.50 -10.74 -1.59
CA PHE A 334 -11.17 -11.72 -0.74
C PHE A 334 -10.84 -13.20 -0.98
#